data_AF-A0A7H8LS44-F1
#
_entry.id   AF-A0A7H8LS44-F1
#
_cell.length_a   1.000
_cell.length_b   1.000
_cell.length_c   1.000
_cell.angle_alpha   90.00
_cell.angle_beta   90.00
_cell.angle_gamma   90.00
#
_symmetry.space_group_name_H-M   'P 1'
#
loop_
_entity.id
_entity.type
_entity.pdbx_description
1 polymer ?
#
loop_
_entity_poly.entity_id
_entity_poly.type
_entity_poly.pdbx_seq_one_letter_code
_entity_poly.pdbx_strand_id
1 'polypeptide(L)'
;MTILQTERLTLRPLTGDDFDDYAAMMADLQVADGLADPIGPTPADAWRSLALFIGHREIRGYSHWAVIERATGLFVGRAGPWQPHGFPGLGVGWCLARAHWGKGYATEAARAAIAYCFTDLKAPEVISVIRPGNTRSISVAERIGHRLLHETNYKNAPALIYGQQNPQ
;
A
#
# COMPACT_ATOMS: atom_id res chain seq x y z
N MET A 1 -3.34 -13.38 -12.99
CA MET A 1 -3.17 -12.82 -11.64
C MET A 1 -1.70 -12.87 -11.27
N THR A 2 -1.07 -11.74 -10.98
CA THR A 2 0.33 -11.69 -10.54
C THR A 2 0.44 -11.98 -9.05
N ILE A 3 1.34 -12.89 -8.69
CA ILE A 3 1.75 -13.18 -7.32
C ILE A 3 3.23 -12.86 -7.23
N LEU A 4 3.63 -12.04 -6.26
CA LEU A 4 5.04 -11.74 -5.99
C LEU A 4 5.48 -12.52 -4.74
N GLN A 5 6.69 -13.04 -4.80
CA GLN A 5 7.33 -13.67 -3.65
C GLN A 5 8.58 -12.88 -3.31
N THR A 6 8.74 -12.63 -2.02
CA THR A 6 9.97 -12.07 -1.45
C THR A 6 10.59 -13.12 -0.54
N GLU A 7 11.64 -12.74 0.18
CA GLU A 7 12.27 -13.62 1.18
C GLU A 7 11.22 -14.14 2.17
N ARG A 8 10.42 -13.25 2.77
CA ARG A 8 9.52 -13.57 3.89
C ARG A 8 8.04 -13.45 3.55
N LEU A 9 7.68 -12.83 2.43
CA LEU A 9 6.30 -12.46 2.12
C LEU A 9 5.83 -13.06 0.79
N THR A 10 4.54 -13.37 0.73
CA THR A 10 3.80 -13.58 -0.52
C THR A 10 2.83 -12.42 -0.69
N LEU A 11 2.94 -11.71 -1.81
CA LEU A 11 1.99 -10.67 -2.20
C LEU A 11 1.08 -11.26 -3.26
N ARG A 12 -0.19 -11.47 -2.90
CA ARG A 12 -1.19 -12.07 -3.78
C ARG A 12 -2.48 -11.25 -3.77
N PRO A 13 -3.32 -11.32 -4.83
CA PRO A 13 -4.46 -10.42 -4.93
C PRO A 13 -5.39 -10.54 -3.73
N LEU A 14 -5.96 -9.42 -3.29
CA LEU A 14 -7.03 -9.42 -2.29
C LEU A 14 -8.26 -10.13 -2.85
N THR A 15 -8.91 -10.89 -1.99
CA THR A 15 -10.12 -11.70 -2.24
C THR A 15 -11.15 -11.44 -1.15
N GLY A 16 -12.37 -11.96 -1.33
CA GLY A 16 -13.41 -11.86 -0.30
C GLY A 16 -13.03 -12.59 1.00
N ASP A 17 -12.24 -13.67 0.90
CA ASP A 17 -11.83 -14.49 2.04
C ASP A 17 -10.89 -13.75 3.01
N ASP A 18 -10.31 -12.63 2.58
CA ASP A 18 -9.45 -11.77 3.42
C ASP A 18 -10.25 -10.85 4.36
N PHE A 19 -11.57 -10.83 4.24
CA PHE A 19 -12.37 -9.78 4.85
C PHE A 19 -12.20 -9.70 6.36
N ASP A 20 -12.22 -10.83 7.06
CA ASP A 20 -12.16 -10.84 8.53
C ASP A 20 -10.82 -10.31 9.04
N ASP A 21 -9.70 -10.76 8.45
CA ASP A 21 -8.36 -10.26 8.78
C ASP A 21 -8.19 -8.79 8.41
N TYR A 22 -8.72 -8.38 7.25
CA TYR A 22 -8.67 -6.99 6.80
C TYR A 22 -9.49 -6.07 7.70
N ALA A 23 -10.70 -6.49 8.09
CA ALA A 23 -11.57 -5.75 8.98
C ALA A 23 -10.96 -5.63 10.38
N ALA A 24 -10.38 -6.70 10.91
CA ALA A 24 -9.67 -6.68 12.18
C ALA A 24 -8.47 -5.71 12.15
N MET A 25 -7.70 -5.70 11.06
CA MET A 25 -6.61 -4.73 10.86
C MET A 25 -7.14 -3.29 10.81
N MET A 26 -8.22 -3.04 10.08
CA MET A 26 -8.75 -1.68 9.86
C MET A 26 -9.52 -1.12 11.06
N ALA A 27 -10.01 -1.97 11.96
CA ALA A 27 -10.62 -1.56 13.23
C ALA A 27 -9.61 -0.90 14.20
N ASP A 28 -8.31 -1.12 13.97
CA ASP A 28 -7.25 -0.47 14.72
C ASP A 28 -7.09 1.00 14.30
N LEU A 29 -7.46 1.93 15.19
CA LEU A 29 -7.40 3.37 14.90
C LEU A 29 -5.99 3.88 14.58
N GLN A 30 -4.92 3.29 15.12
CA GLN A 30 -3.56 3.71 14.78
C GLN A 30 -3.15 3.25 13.38
N VAL A 31 -3.73 2.15 12.89
CA VAL A 31 -3.56 1.68 11.52
C VAL A 31 -4.35 2.57 10.57
N ALA A 32 -5.64 2.79 10.86
CA ALA A 32 -6.53 3.59 10.02
C ALA A 32 -6.09 5.06 9.88
N ASP A 33 -5.61 5.68 10.97
CA ASP A 33 -5.15 7.07 10.99
C ASP A 33 -3.86 7.31 10.17
N GLY A 34 -3.06 6.25 9.94
CA GLY A 34 -1.84 6.33 9.14
C GLY A 34 -2.08 6.45 7.62
N LEU A 35 -3.30 6.26 7.14
CA LEU A 35 -3.60 6.25 5.71
C LEU A 35 -3.73 7.67 5.15
N ALA A 36 -3.15 7.94 3.98
CA ALA A 36 -3.36 9.23 3.29
C ALA A 36 -4.84 9.50 3.01
N ASP A 37 -5.54 8.47 2.52
CA ASP A 37 -6.99 8.43 2.37
C ASP A 37 -7.58 7.61 3.54
N PRO A 38 -8.16 8.26 4.56
CA PRO A 38 -8.62 7.56 5.75
C PRO A 38 -9.82 6.68 5.41
N ILE A 39 -9.77 5.45 5.89
CA ILE A 39 -10.89 4.51 5.83
C ILE A 39 -11.46 4.46 7.25
N GLY A 40 -12.79 4.52 7.37
CA GLY A 40 -13.44 4.38 8.67
C GLY A 40 -13.10 3.03 9.34
N PRO A 41 -13.14 2.95 10.68
CA PRO A 41 -12.70 1.75 11.40
C PRO A 41 -13.80 0.68 11.50
N THR A 42 -14.94 0.86 10.84
CA THR A 42 -16.05 -0.10 10.94
C THR A 42 -15.87 -1.26 9.95
N PRO A 43 -16.42 -2.45 10.23
CA PRO A 43 -16.43 -3.55 9.25
C PRO A 43 -17.06 -3.17 7.91
N ALA A 44 -18.08 -2.29 7.91
CA ALA A 44 -18.70 -1.82 6.68
C ALA A 44 -17.76 -0.93 5.84
N ASP A 45 -16.93 -0.11 6.49
CA ASP A 45 -15.90 0.69 5.81
C ASP A 45 -14.78 -0.18 5.25
N ALA A 46 -14.34 -1.18 6.04
CA ALA A 46 -13.38 -2.18 5.60
C ALA A 46 -13.90 -2.96 4.39
N TRP A 47 -15.16 -3.38 4.41
CA TRP A 47 -15.81 -4.09 3.29
C TRP A 47 -15.80 -3.25 2.01
N ARG A 48 -16.23 -1.97 2.08
CA ARG A 48 -16.21 -1.05 0.95
C ARG A 48 -14.80 -0.84 0.41
N SER A 49 -13.81 -0.68 1.28
CA SER A 49 -12.42 -0.52 0.88
C SER A 49 -11.84 -1.79 0.24
N LEU A 50 -12.17 -2.98 0.75
CA LEU A 50 -11.74 -4.24 0.16
C LEU A 50 -12.33 -4.41 -1.24
N ALA A 51 -13.62 -4.16 -1.40
CA ALA A 51 -14.32 -4.17 -2.68
C ALA A 51 -13.70 -3.16 -3.66
N LEU A 52 -13.28 -1.98 -3.18
CA LEU A 52 -12.57 -1.00 -3.99
C LEU A 52 -11.22 -1.53 -4.49
N PHE A 53 -10.41 -2.18 -3.66
CA PHE A 53 -9.13 -2.74 -4.11
C PHE A 53 -9.32 -3.86 -5.13
N ILE A 54 -10.32 -4.72 -4.92
CA ILE A 54 -10.70 -5.78 -5.86
C ILE A 54 -11.17 -5.17 -7.19
N GLY A 55 -12.11 -4.22 -7.15
CA GLY A 55 -12.63 -3.56 -8.34
C GLY A 55 -11.57 -2.75 -9.09
N HIS A 56 -10.67 -2.06 -8.38
CA HIS A 56 -9.56 -1.34 -8.98
C HIS A 56 -8.66 -2.29 -9.79
N ARG A 57 -8.41 -3.50 -9.29
CA ARG A 57 -7.66 -4.52 -10.03
C ARG A 57 -8.39 -4.92 -11.31
N GLU A 58 -9.70 -5.12 -11.28
CA GLU A 58 -10.47 -5.46 -12.49
C GLU A 58 -10.48 -4.30 -13.51
N ILE A 59 -10.48 -3.05 -13.05
CA ILE A 59 -10.50 -1.85 -13.92
C ILE A 59 -9.12 -1.53 -14.50
N ARG A 60 -8.05 -1.69 -13.72
CA ARG A 60 -6.68 -1.23 -14.08
C ARG A 60 -5.70 -2.36 -14.38
N GLY A 61 -6.04 -3.61 -14.06
CA GLY A 61 -5.14 -4.76 -14.12
C GLY A 61 -4.22 -4.92 -12.90
N TYR A 62 -4.21 -3.96 -11.98
CA TYR A 62 -3.38 -3.96 -10.78
C TYR A 62 -4.08 -3.27 -9.61
N SER A 63 -3.66 -3.57 -8.38
CA SER A 63 -4.13 -2.93 -7.15
C SER A 63 -3.21 -3.32 -5.99
N HIS A 64 -3.58 -2.98 -4.77
CA HIS A 64 -2.98 -3.56 -3.58
C HIS A 64 -3.17 -5.08 -3.54
N TRP A 65 -2.09 -5.78 -3.19
CA TRP A 65 -2.12 -7.19 -2.81
C TRP A 65 -2.33 -7.32 -1.31
N ALA A 66 -2.85 -8.47 -0.89
CA ALA A 66 -2.66 -8.96 0.46
C ALA A 66 -1.20 -9.35 0.65
N VAL A 67 -0.68 -9.08 1.83
CA VAL A 67 0.68 -9.43 2.25
C VAL A 67 0.57 -10.57 3.24
N ILE A 68 1.08 -11.73 2.85
CA ILE A 68 1.03 -12.96 3.64
C ILE A 68 2.44 -13.34 4.10
N GLU A 69 2.62 -13.58 5.40
CA GLU A 69 3.89 -14.09 5.94
C GLU A 69 4.08 -15.55 5.54
N ARG A 70 5.17 -15.86 4.82
CA ARG A 70 5.38 -17.20 4.25
C ARG A 70 5.54 -18.29 5.29
N ALA A 71 6.16 -17.97 6.42
CA ALA A 71 6.46 -18.95 7.47
C ALA A 71 5.19 -19.45 8.19
N THR A 72 4.16 -18.61 8.28
CA THR A 72 2.98 -18.86 9.11
C THR A 72 1.68 -18.90 8.32
N GLY A 73 1.66 -18.35 7.10
CA GLY A 73 0.44 -18.16 6.32
C GLY A 73 -0.43 -17.00 6.81
N LEU A 74 0.03 -16.22 7.80
CA LEU A 74 -0.77 -15.15 8.39
C LEU A 74 -0.91 -13.93 7.45
N PHE A 75 -2.11 -13.34 7.45
CA PHE A 75 -2.34 -12.03 6.85
C PHE A 75 -1.64 -10.94 7.67
N VAL A 76 -0.71 -10.24 7.03
CA VAL A 76 0.10 -9.16 7.65
C VAL A 76 -0.45 -7.78 7.30
N GLY A 77 -1.14 -7.65 6.18
CA GLY A 77 -1.67 -6.38 5.70
C GLY A 77 -1.85 -6.34 4.19
N ARG A 78 -1.75 -5.13 3.62
CA ARG A 78 -1.79 -4.90 2.18
C ARG A 78 -0.67 -3.99 1.71
N ALA A 79 -0.19 -4.22 0.50
CA ALA A 79 0.76 -3.35 -0.18
C ALA A 79 0.64 -3.52 -1.70
N GLY A 80 0.93 -2.48 -2.46
CA GLY A 80 0.94 -2.58 -3.92
C GLY A 80 0.73 -1.26 -4.66
N PRO A 81 0.62 -1.33 -6.00
CA PRO A 81 0.33 -0.19 -6.84
C PRO A 81 -1.08 0.38 -6.60
N TRP A 82 -1.21 1.69 -6.76
CA TRP A 82 -2.45 2.43 -6.53
C TRP A 82 -2.56 3.63 -7.48
N GLN A 83 -3.65 3.71 -8.25
CA GLN A 83 -3.92 4.85 -9.13
C GLN A 83 -5.43 5.00 -9.45
N PRO A 84 -6.27 5.27 -8.43
CA PRO A 84 -7.66 5.61 -8.67
C PRO A 84 -7.76 6.92 -9.45
N HIS A 85 -8.93 7.20 -10.00
CA HIS A 85 -9.17 8.46 -10.71
C HIS A 85 -8.85 9.67 -9.81
N GLY A 86 -8.04 10.60 -10.32
CA GLY A 86 -7.61 11.79 -9.59
C GLY A 86 -6.45 11.58 -8.60
N PHE A 87 -5.82 10.39 -8.56
CA PHE A 87 -4.58 10.20 -7.80
C PHE A 87 -3.39 10.89 -8.51
N PRO A 88 -2.41 11.48 -7.80
CA PRO A 88 -1.38 12.34 -8.41
C PRO A 88 -0.45 11.65 -9.43
N GLY A 89 -0.38 10.32 -9.44
CA GLY A 89 0.48 9.53 -10.31
C GLY A 89 0.33 8.04 -10.00
N LEU A 90 1.10 7.16 -10.63
CA LEU A 90 1.13 5.75 -10.21
C LEU A 90 1.83 5.67 -8.85
N GLY A 91 1.06 5.36 -7.81
CA GLY A 91 1.58 5.25 -6.45
C GLY A 91 1.89 3.81 -6.06
N VAL A 92 2.71 3.65 -5.03
CA VAL A 92 2.76 2.44 -4.20
C VAL A 92 2.38 2.82 -2.78
N GLY A 93 1.53 2.01 -2.15
CA GLY A 93 1.13 2.18 -0.76
C GLY A 93 1.28 0.91 0.04
N TRP A 94 1.31 1.05 1.37
CA TRP A 94 1.33 -0.06 2.32
C TRP A 94 0.46 0.27 3.53
N CYS A 95 -0.13 -0.76 4.11
CA CYS A 95 -0.87 -0.70 5.37
C CYS A 95 -0.79 -2.07 6.03
N LEU A 96 -0.16 -2.17 7.20
CA LEU A 96 0.04 -3.43 7.91
C LEU A 96 -0.67 -3.40 9.26
N ALA A 97 -1.12 -4.57 9.72
CA ALA A 97 -1.64 -4.71 11.06
C ALA A 97 -0.55 -4.43 12.09
N ARG A 98 -0.93 -3.76 13.18
CA ARG A 98 0.00 -3.24 14.21
C ARG A 98 0.94 -4.31 14.76
N ALA A 99 0.45 -5.55 14.92
CA ALA A 99 1.22 -6.70 15.41
C ALA A 99 2.44 -7.07 14.54
N HIS A 100 2.49 -6.57 13.30
CA HIS A 100 3.58 -6.85 12.34
C HIS A 100 4.46 -5.63 12.05
N TRP A 101 4.26 -4.52 12.76
CA TRP A 101 5.14 -3.36 12.67
C TRP A 101 6.53 -3.65 13.25
N GLY A 102 7.54 -2.89 12.82
CA GLY A 102 8.92 -3.05 13.28
C GLY A 102 9.68 -4.26 12.71
N LYS A 103 9.00 -5.14 11.95
CA LYS A 103 9.61 -6.35 11.35
C LYS A 103 10.24 -6.13 9.96
N GLY A 104 10.12 -4.92 9.41
CA GLY A 104 10.61 -4.57 8.08
C GLY A 104 9.71 -4.99 6.91
N TYR A 105 8.53 -5.58 7.19
CA TYR A 105 7.62 -6.08 6.15
C TYR A 105 7.09 -5.00 5.21
N ALA A 106 6.84 -3.79 5.71
CA ALA A 106 6.36 -2.70 4.86
C ALA A 106 7.40 -2.33 3.80
N THR A 107 8.67 -2.20 4.20
CA THR A 107 9.79 -1.93 3.30
C THR A 107 9.98 -3.05 2.28
N GLU A 108 9.94 -4.31 2.72
CA GLU A 108 10.08 -5.47 1.84
C GLU A 108 8.96 -5.55 0.79
N ALA A 109 7.70 -5.43 1.23
CA ALA A 109 6.54 -5.47 0.35
C ALA A 109 6.52 -4.28 -0.63
N ALA A 110 6.85 -3.07 -0.15
CA ALA A 110 6.88 -1.87 -0.99
C ALA A 110 7.99 -1.94 -2.04
N ARG A 111 9.18 -2.48 -1.73
CA ARG A 111 10.23 -2.72 -2.74
C ARG A 111 9.78 -3.67 -3.84
N ALA A 112 9.13 -4.78 -3.47
CA ALA A 112 8.57 -5.71 -4.45
C ALA A 112 7.51 -5.05 -5.33
N ALA A 113 6.63 -4.23 -4.74
CA ALA A 113 5.62 -3.50 -5.49
C ALA A 113 6.22 -2.46 -6.44
N ILE A 114 7.25 -1.71 -6.02
CA ILE A 114 7.95 -0.75 -6.88
C ILE A 114 8.64 -1.46 -8.05
N ALA A 115 9.31 -2.58 -7.78
CA ALA A 115 9.93 -3.38 -8.83
C ALA A 115 8.88 -3.84 -9.88
N TYR A 116 7.71 -4.30 -9.44
CA TYR A 116 6.60 -4.63 -10.33
C TYR A 116 6.12 -3.41 -11.14
N CYS A 117 5.96 -2.24 -10.52
CA CYS A 117 5.56 -1.03 -11.24
C CYS A 117 6.54 -0.66 -12.36
N PHE A 118 7.85 -0.78 -12.12
CA PHE A 118 8.86 -0.48 -13.13
C PHE A 118 8.98 -1.56 -14.21
N THR A 119 8.92 -2.82 -13.82
CA THR A 119 9.18 -3.95 -14.74
C THR A 119 7.94 -4.38 -15.51
N ASP A 120 6.80 -4.55 -14.85
CA ASP A 120 5.57 -5.03 -15.47
C ASP A 120 4.70 -3.87 -15.98
N LEU A 121 4.51 -2.82 -15.16
CA LEU A 121 3.67 -1.68 -15.56
C LEU A 121 4.42 -0.64 -16.39
N LYS A 122 5.73 -0.81 -16.59
CA LYS A 122 6.60 0.09 -17.36
C LYS A 122 6.48 1.55 -16.92
N ALA A 123 6.26 1.76 -15.64
CA ALA A 123 6.11 3.10 -15.10
C ALA A 123 7.44 3.86 -15.20
N PRO A 124 7.45 5.12 -15.67
CA PRO A 124 8.66 5.96 -15.66
C PRO A 124 8.98 6.49 -14.26
N GLU A 125 7.97 6.56 -13.38
CA GLU A 125 8.07 7.05 -12.01
C GLU A 125 7.05 6.34 -11.13
N VAL A 126 7.40 6.14 -9.86
CA VAL A 126 6.49 5.66 -8.83
C VAL A 126 6.55 6.60 -7.63
N ILE A 127 5.37 6.95 -7.12
CA ILE A 127 5.21 7.87 -5.98
C ILE A 127 4.61 7.18 -4.74
N SER A 128 4.60 7.87 -3.62
CA SER A 128 3.87 7.58 -2.40
C SER A 128 3.29 8.90 -1.88
N VAL A 129 1.99 8.92 -1.63
CA VAL A 129 1.30 10.07 -1.02
C VAL A 129 1.26 9.83 0.49
N ILE A 130 1.87 10.73 1.27
CA ILE A 130 2.04 10.54 2.71
C ILE A 130 1.60 11.82 3.44
N ARG A 131 0.83 11.69 4.53
CA ARG A 131 0.47 12.85 5.37
C ARG A 131 1.70 13.43 6.07
N PRO A 132 1.82 14.77 6.18
CA PRO A 132 2.80 15.37 7.08
C PRO A 132 2.64 14.82 8.49
N GLY A 133 3.75 14.51 9.16
CA GLY A 133 3.76 13.93 10.51
C GLY A 133 3.63 12.40 10.56
N ASN A 134 3.31 11.70 9.46
CA ASN A 134 3.37 10.23 9.43
C ASN A 134 4.83 9.75 9.28
N THR A 135 5.58 9.86 10.37
CA THR A 135 7.01 9.51 10.44
C THR A 135 7.27 8.06 10.06
N ARG A 136 6.37 7.13 10.39
CA ARG A 136 6.50 5.71 10.04
C ARG A 136 6.50 5.50 8.53
N SER A 137 5.54 6.09 7.82
CA SER A 137 5.48 5.98 6.36
C SER A 137 6.62 6.74 5.68
N ILE A 138 6.98 7.93 6.19
CA ILE A 138 8.15 8.68 5.69
C ILE A 138 9.41 7.81 5.78
N SER A 139 9.69 7.21 6.93
CA SER A 139 10.87 6.36 7.09
C SER A 139 10.82 5.07 6.27
N VAL A 140 9.64 4.58 5.86
CA VAL A 140 9.56 3.48 4.89
C VAL A 140 9.88 3.99 3.49
N ALA A 141 9.31 5.14 3.07
CA ALA A 141 9.56 5.76 1.79
C ALA A 141 11.06 6.04 1.55
N GLU A 142 11.75 6.58 2.54
CA GLU A 142 13.20 6.82 2.47
C GLU A 142 13.99 5.51 2.33
N ARG A 143 13.65 4.47 3.11
CA ARG A 143 14.33 3.17 3.04
C ARG A 143 14.12 2.42 1.72
N ILE A 144 13.02 2.68 1.02
CA ILE A 144 12.77 2.10 -0.31
C ILE A 144 13.36 2.95 -1.44
N GLY A 145 14.11 4.01 -1.13
CA GLY A 145 14.79 4.85 -2.11
C GLY A 145 13.95 6.00 -2.66
N HIS A 146 12.73 6.21 -2.15
CA HIS A 146 12.01 7.42 -2.46
C HIS A 146 12.66 8.64 -1.79
N ARG A 147 12.61 9.75 -2.50
CA ARG A 147 12.97 11.08 -1.99
C ARG A 147 11.72 11.95 -1.96
N LEU A 148 11.70 12.96 -1.09
CA LEU A 148 10.67 13.99 -1.14
C LEU A 148 10.80 14.73 -2.49
N LEU A 149 9.74 14.71 -3.29
CA LEU A 149 9.68 15.41 -4.58
C LEU A 149 9.11 16.81 -4.39
N HIS A 150 7.96 16.91 -3.72
CA HIS A 150 7.30 18.17 -3.40
C HIS A 150 6.19 17.97 -2.36
N GLU A 151 5.71 19.07 -1.81
CA GLU A 151 4.51 19.14 -0.99
C GLU A 151 3.31 19.54 -1.86
N THR A 152 2.11 19.07 -1.50
CA THR A 152 0.88 19.37 -2.23
C THR A 152 -0.33 19.31 -1.29
N ASN A 153 -1.51 19.63 -1.83
CA ASN A 153 -2.78 19.34 -1.18
C ASN A 153 -3.45 18.16 -1.89
N TYR A 154 -3.68 17.07 -1.18
CA TYR A 154 -4.45 15.94 -1.65
C TYR A 154 -5.78 15.87 -0.90
N LYS A 155 -6.90 15.91 -1.63
CA LYS A 155 -8.27 15.97 -1.06
C LYS A 155 -8.44 17.05 0.03
N ASN A 156 -7.94 18.26 -0.26
CA ASN A 156 -7.99 19.42 0.65
C ASN A 156 -7.20 19.25 1.96
N ALA A 157 -6.28 18.29 2.03
CA ALA A 157 -5.36 18.13 3.16
C ALA A 157 -3.90 18.19 2.69
N PRO A 158 -2.98 18.75 3.50
CA PRO A 158 -1.55 18.71 3.21
C PRO A 158 -1.04 17.29 2.99
N ALA A 159 -0.20 17.11 1.98
CA ALA A 159 0.40 15.83 1.61
C ALA A 159 1.84 16.03 1.12
N LEU A 160 2.69 15.05 1.44
CA LEU A 160 4.04 14.93 0.93
C LEU A 160 4.05 13.91 -0.20
N ILE A 161 4.61 14.28 -1.35
CA ILE A 161 4.83 13.36 -2.46
C ILE A 161 6.27 12.87 -2.40
N TYR A 162 6.44 11.61 -1.98
CA TYR A 162 7.70 10.89 -2.08
C TYR A 162 7.72 10.11 -3.38
N GLY A 163 8.86 9.99 -4.06
CA GLY A 163 8.93 9.21 -5.28
C GLY A 163 10.33 8.91 -5.77
N GLN A 164 10.41 8.06 -6.79
CA GLN A 164 11.64 7.75 -7.51
C GLN A 164 11.34 7.40 -8.97
N GLN A 165 12.30 7.68 -9.85
CA GLN A 165 12.20 7.36 -11.28
C GLN A 165 12.66 5.93 -11.53
N ASN A 166 12.18 5.36 -12.63
CA ASN A 166 12.66 4.09 -13.13
C ASN A 166 14.13 4.25 -13.54
N PRO A 167 15.07 3.45 -12.98
CA PRO A 167 16.49 3.56 -13.32
C PRO A 167 16.85 2.96 -14.69
N GLN A 168 15.90 2.31 -15.38
CA GLN A 168 16.09 1.68 -16.70
C GLN A 168 15.62 2.55 -17.85
#